data_AF-W1VNZ2-F1
#
_entry.id   AF-W1VNZ2-F1
#
_cell.length_a   1.000
_cell.length_b   1.000
_cell.length_c   1.000
_cell.angle_alpha   90.00
_cell.angle_beta   90.00
_cell.angle_gamma   90.00
#
_symmetry.space_group_name_H-M   'P 1'
#
loop_
_entity.id
_entity.type
_entity.pdbx_description
1 polymer ?
#
loop_
_entity_poly.entity_id
_entity_poly.type
_entity_poly.pdbx_seq_one_letter_code
_entity_poly.pdbx_strand_id
1 'polypeptide(L)'
;HDQTLALYRLLDALHERFPEIEIESCAGGGGRIDMGIMERAQRVWASDSIDAHDRHDIQRGTTLLLPPELIGTHVGAGRAHTTLRDLDIDFRAGTALWGHMGVEWDLTKADTPTRERLARIIALHKELRPLLHSGLTVHADLADDDNLRIEGVVSQDGTDALFEIACLGLQHSWPCAPRPLPGLDPRRRYHVRLAAPPYPELRLPAAWMEDDGV
;
A
#
# COMPACT_ATOMS: atom_id res chain seq x y z
N HIS A 1 18.61 -2.79 -29.72
CA HIS A 1 17.24 -2.99 -29.20
C HIS A 1 16.85 -4.48 -29.14
N ASP A 2 17.63 -5.38 -29.74
CA ASP A 2 17.31 -6.81 -29.89
C ASP A 2 17.04 -7.55 -28.57
N GLN A 3 17.72 -7.19 -27.47
CA GLN A 3 17.48 -7.76 -26.15
C GLN A 3 16.06 -7.46 -25.64
N THR A 4 15.59 -6.22 -25.77
CA THR A 4 14.24 -5.82 -25.39
C THR A 4 13.19 -6.56 -26.22
N LEU A 5 13.39 -6.65 -27.54
CA LEU A 5 12.47 -7.39 -28.42
C LEU A 5 12.48 -8.89 -28.14
N ALA A 6 13.63 -9.47 -27.76
CA ALA A 6 13.71 -10.86 -27.36
C ALA A 6 12.94 -11.14 -26.06
N LEU A 7 13.04 -10.23 -25.08
CA LEU A 7 12.23 -10.30 -23.86
C LEU A 7 10.73 -10.26 -24.18
N TYR A 8 10.29 -9.32 -25.03
CA TYR A 8 8.88 -9.22 -25.42
C TYR A 8 8.39 -10.50 -26.09
N ARG A 9 9.13 -11.04 -27.06
CA ARG A 9 8.80 -12.33 -27.68
C ARG A 9 8.70 -13.48 -26.68
N LEU A 10 9.54 -13.49 -25.66
CA LEU A 10 9.50 -14.51 -24.61
C LEU A 10 8.21 -14.40 -23.79
N LEU A 11 7.86 -13.20 -23.32
CA LEU A 11 6.64 -12.97 -22.53
C LEU A 11 5.39 -13.30 -23.35
N ASP A 12 5.36 -12.88 -24.62
CA ASP A 12 4.24 -13.17 -25.54
C ASP A 12 4.06 -14.68 -25.75
N ALA A 13 5.17 -15.42 -25.96
CA ALA A 13 5.13 -16.87 -26.11
C ALA A 13 4.71 -17.62 -24.82
N LEU A 14 5.03 -17.07 -23.64
CA LEU A 14 4.57 -17.61 -22.36
C LEU A 14 3.06 -17.48 -22.21
N HIS A 15 2.49 -16.31 -22.54
CA HIS A 15 1.03 -16.12 -22.52
C HIS A 15 0.30 -16.99 -23.55
N GLU A 16 0.85 -17.15 -24.75
CA GLU A 16 0.26 -18.04 -25.77
C GLU A 16 0.20 -19.49 -25.27
N ARG A 17 1.27 -19.95 -24.60
CA ARG A 17 1.35 -21.33 -24.10
C ARG A 17 0.60 -21.56 -22.79
N PHE A 18 0.51 -20.55 -21.94
CA PHE A 18 -0.10 -20.62 -20.62
C PHE A 18 -1.06 -19.43 -20.43
N PRO A 19 -2.29 -19.48 -20.98
CA PRO A 19 -3.19 -18.32 -20.99
C PRO A 19 -3.59 -17.79 -19.61
N GLU A 20 -3.50 -18.63 -18.58
CA GLU A 20 -3.84 -18.30 -17.19
C GLU A 20 -2.62 -17.87 -16.36
N ILE A 21 -1.42 -17.82 -16.94
CA ILE A 21 -0.22 -17.40 -16.20
C ILE A 21 -0.31 -15.93 -15.84
N GLU A 22 -0.01 -15.62 -14.59
CA GLU A 22 0.26 -14.25 -14.16
C GLU A 22 1.76 -14.04 -14.04
N ILE A 23 2.23 -12.96 -14.65
CA ILE A 23 3.61 -12.51 -14.67
C ILE A 23 3.69 -11.24 -13.85
N GLU A 24 4.51 -11.29 -12.80
CA GLU A 24 4.97 -10.12 -12.09
C GLU A 24 6.37 -9.76 -12.59
N SER A 25 6.51 -8.57 -13.19
CA SER A 25 7.81 -8.11 -13.69
C SER A 25 8.66 -7.54 -12.57
N CYS A 26 9.95 -7.87 -12.58
CA CYS A 26 10.93 -7.36 -11.62
C CYS A 26 12.26 -7.11 -12.33
N ALA A 27 12.92 -6.00 -11.99
CA ALA A 27 14.23 -5.61 -12.50
C ALA A 27 15.06 -4.96 -11.38
N GLY A 28 15.29 -5.70 -10.30
CA GLY A 28 15.84 -5.15 -9.05
C GLY A 28 14.84 -4.20 -8.40
N GLY A 29 13.60 -4.69 -8.21
CA GLY A 29 12.45 -3.82 -8.00
C GLY A 29 11.95 -3.18 -9.30
N GLY A 30 11.60 -1.90 -9.21
CA GLY A 30 10.91 -1.15 -10.26
C GLY A 30 11.77 -0.67 -11.43
N GLY A 31 12.92 -1.29 -11.70
CA GLY A 31 13.85 -0.84 -12.76
C GLY A 31 13.28 -0.88 -14.19
N ARG A 32 12.11 -1.50 -14.39
CA ARG A 32 11.42 -1.66 -15.68
C ARG A 32 9.90 -1.48 -15.57
N ILE A 33 9.46 -0.49 -14.80
CA ILE A 33 8.05 -0.06 -14.81
C ILE A 33 7.84 0.83 -16.04
N ASP A 34 7.55 0.19 -17.17
CA ASP A 34 7.34 0.87 -18.46
C ASP A 34 6.19 0.24 -19.24
N MET A 35 5.62 1.01 -20.18
CA MET A 35 4.44 0.58 -20.95
C MET A 35 4.66 -0.72 -21.72
N GLY A 36 5.87 -0.98 -22.23
CA GLY A 36 6.15 -2.21 -22.98
C GLY A 36 6.13 -3.45 -22.10
N ILE A 37 6.49 -3.32 -20.82
CA ILE A 37 6.30 -4.35 -19.80
C ILE A 37 4.85 -4.45 -19.36
N MET A 38 4.15 -3.33 -19.15
CA MET A 38 2.74 -3.35 -18.70
C MET A 38 1.79 -3.99 -19.72
N GLU A 39 2.12 -3.96 -21.01
CA GLU A 39 1.39 -4.73 -22.04
C GLU A 39 1.51 -6.25 -21.87
N ARG A 40 2.49 -6.73 -21.07
CA ARG A 40 2.94 -8.13 -21.01
C ARG A 40 3.11 -8.66 -19.59
N ALA A 41 2.75 -7.89 -18.59
CA ALA A 41 2.82 -8.29 -17.20
C ALA A 41 1.57 -7.81 -16.50
N GLN A 42 0.98 -8.68 -15.68
CA GLN A 42 -0.19 -8.36 -14.90
C GLN A 42 0.18 -7.43 -13.74
N ARG A 43 1.41 -7.49 -13.25
CA ARG A 43 1.90 -6.70 -12.13
C ARG A 43 3.38 -6.38 -12.24
N VAL A 44 3.83 -5.43 -11.43
CA VAL A 44 5.24 -5.09 -11.26
C VAL A 44 5.63 -5.12 -9.79
N TRP A 45 6.86 -5.56 -9.54
CA TRP A 45 7.50 -5.40 -8.26
C TRP A 45 8.10 -3.99 -8.15
N ALA A 46 7.50 -3.13 -7.34
CA ALA A 46 7.86 -1.70 -7.35
C ALA A 46 9.26 -1.39 -6.81
N SER A 47 9.76 -2.16 -5.83
CA SER A 47 11.08 -1.92 -5.24
C SER A 47 11.51 -3.12 -4.40
N ASP A 48 12.81 -3.46 -4.46
CA ASP A 48 13.42 -4.42 -3.53
C ASP A 48 13.48 -3.89 -2.10
N SER A 49 13.37 -2.57 -1.90
CA SER A 49 13.17 -2.01 -0.56
C SER A 49 11.72 -2.21 -0.15
N ILE A 50 11.49 -3.16 0.75
CA ILE A 50 10.22 -3.41 1.45
C ILE A 50 10.20 -2.78 2.86
N ASP A 51 11.12 -1.85 3.13
CA ASP A 51 11.08 -1.00 4.32
C ASP A 51 9.80 -0.15 4.28
N ALA A 52 8.93 -0.33 5.27
CA ALA A 52 7.62 0.31 5.25
C ALA A 52 7.68 1.84 5.30
N HIS A 53 8.73 2.43 5.89
CA HIS A 53 8.89 3.88 5.89
C HIS A 53 9.23 4.40 4.49
N ASP A 54 10.20 3.79 3.82
CA ASP A 54 10.56 4.15 2.43
C ASP A 54 9.43 3.84 1.44
N ARG A 55 8.65 2.78 1.71
CA ARG A 55 7.57 2.32 0.83
C ARG A 55 6.45 3.35 0.67
N HIS A 56 6.22 4.26 1.61
CA HIS A 56 5.19 5.30 1.42
C HIS A 56 5.54 6.21 0.22
N ASP A 57 6.77 6.71 0.14
CA ASP A 57 7.17 7.58 -0.97
C ASP A 57 7.33 6.82 -2.30
N ILE A 58 7.83 5.58 -2.24
CA ILE A 58 7.92 4.70 -3.42
C ILE A 58 6.53 4.41 -3.98
N GLN A 59 5.58 4.01 -3.13
CA GLN A 59 4.22 3.71 -3.54
C GLN A 59 3.54 4.97 -4.09
N ARG A 60 3.60 6.09 -3.35
CA ARG A 60 3.06 7.38 -3.80
C ARG A 60 3.53 7.77 -5.19
N GLY A 61 4.83 7.62 -5.48
CA GLY A 61 5.37 7.91 -6.80
C GLY A 61 4.89 6.92 -7.87
N THR A 62 4.81 5.64 -7.52
CA THR A 62 4.38 4.57 -8.43
C THR A 62 2.89 4.66 -8.77
N THR A 63 2.04 5.04 -7.81
CA THR A 63 0.58 5.15 -7.97
C THR A 63 0.15 6.33 -8.83
N LEU A 64 1.07 7.25 -9.16
CA LEU A 64 0.83 8.26 -10.19
C LEU A 64 0.81 7.67 -11.60
N LEU A 65 1.40 6.48 -11.80
CA LEU A 65 1.52 5.83 -13.10
C LEU A 65 0.69 4.56 -13.21
N LEU A 66 0.60 3.77 -12.14
CA LEU A 66 -0.10 2.49 -12.11
C LEU A 66 -1.15 2.46 -11.00
N PRO A 67 -2.31 1.84 -11.23
CA PRO A 67 -3.27 1.65 -10.16
C PRO A 67 -2.79 0.57 -9.17
N PRO A 68 -3.26 0.58 -7.90
CA PRO A 68 -2.69 -0.24 -6.83
C PRO A 68 -2.67 -1.74 -7.09
N GLU A 69 -3.64 -2.28 -7.83
CA GLU A 69 -3.75 -3.70 -8.18
C GLU A 69 -2.60 -4.21 -9.05
N LEU A 70 -1.89 -3.32 -9.75
CA LEU A 70 -0.73 -3.67 -10.59
C LEU A 70 0.60 -3.57 -9.83
N ILE A 71 0.58 -3.16 -8.56
CA ILE A 71 1.79 -2.84 -7.79
C ILE A 71 1.98 -3.87 -6.66
N GLY A 72 3.03 -4.69 -6.74
CA GLY A 72 3.40 -5.60 -5.66
C GLY A 72 3.80 -4.86 -4.38
N THR A 73 3.19 -5.25 -3.26
CA THR A 73 3.43 -4.69 -1.92
C THR A 73 3.59 -5.80 -0.88
N HIS A 74 4.81 -6.05 -0.37
CA HIS A 74 5.03 -7.14 0.57
C HIS A 74 5.34 -6.68 1.99
N VAL A 75 4.84 -7.45 2.95
CA VAL A 75 5.32 -7.36 4.34
C VAL A 75 6.65 -8.07 4.46
N GLY A 76 7.72 -7.32 4.70
CA GLY A 76 9.06 -7.84 4.97
C GLY A 76 9.26 -8.29 6.41
N ALA A 77 10.50 -8.69 6.75
CA ALA A 77 10.90 -8.97 8.13
C ALA A 77 10.84 -7.72 9.03
N GLY A 78 10.95 -7.91 10.36
CA GLY A 78 10.94 -6.81 11.33
C GLY A 78 12.06 -5.79 11.12
N ARG A 79 13.28 -6.29 10.84
CA ARG A 79 14.43 -5.50 10.41
C ARG A 79 14.55 -5.54 8.89
N ALA A 80 14.40 -4.40 8.23
CA ALA A 80 14.55 -4.30 6.78
C ALA A 80 16.01 -4.56 6.36
N HIS A 81 16.21 -5.30 5.26
CA HIS A 81 17.54 -5.68 4.80
C HIS A 81 18.26 -4.56 4.03
N THR A 82 17.50 -3.64 3.43
CA THR A 82 18.01 -2.51 2.64
C THR A 82 18.41 -1.32 3.52
N THR A 83 17.59 -0.99 4.53
CA THR A 83 17.74 0.21 5.38
C THR A 83 18.24 -0.11 6.79
N LEU A 84 18.13 -1.38 7.21
CA LEU A 84 18.40 -1.84 8.58
C LEU A 84 17.46 -1.24 9.65
N ARG A 85 16.34 -0.64 9.25
CA ARG A 85 15.33 -0.11 10.18
C ARG A 85 14.50 -1.24 10.78
N ASP A 86 14.16 -1.10 12.05
CA ASP A 86 13.18 -1.94 12.73
C ASP A 86 11.83 -1.20 12.78
N LEU A 87 10.76 -1.86 12.34
CA LEU A 87 9.41 -1.31 12.31
C LEU A 87 8.39 -2.33 12.83
N ASP A 88 7.38 -1.84 13.56
CA ASP A 88 6.32 -2.68 14.09
C ASP A 88 5.50 -3.36 12.99
N ILE A 89 4.96 -4.54 13.29
CA ILE A 89 4.20 -5.34 12.32
C ILE A 89 2.97 -4.60 11.79
N ASP A 90 2.28 -3.83 12.63
CA ASP A 90 1.06 -3.14 12.22
C ASP A 90 1.38 -2.01 11.21
N PHE A 91 2.50 -1.31 11.39
CA PHE A 91 2.99 -0.31 10.44
C PHE A 91 3.42 -0.96 9.12
N ARG A 92 4.22 -2.04 9.19
CA ARG A 92 4.67 -2.78 8.00
C ARG A 92 3.51 -3.38 7.21
N ALA A 93 2.57 -4.01 7.89
CA ALA A 93 1.42 -4.66 7.25
C ALA A 93 0.40 -3.63 6.74
N GLY A 94 0.16 -2.54 7.47
CA GLY A 94 -0.68 -1.42 7.01
C GLY A 94 -0.14 -0.78 5.74
N THR A 95 1.18 -0.56 5.66
CA THR A 95 1.83 -0.02 4.45
C THR A 95 1.70 -0.96 3.25
N ALA A 96 1.73 -2.28 3.46
CA ALA A 96 1.63 -3.26 2.38
C ALA A 96 0.18 -3.51 1.91
N LEU A 97 -0.82 -3.11 2.70
CA LEU A 97 -2.24 -3.40 2.46
C LEU A 97 -2.78 -2.83 1.15
N TRP A 98 -2.22 -1.72 0.68
CA TRP A 98 -2.79 -0.87 -0.37
C TRP A 98 -2.67 -1.42 -1.78
N GLY A 99 -1.57 -2.09 -2.11
CA GLY A 99 -1.33 -2.64 -3.43
C GLY A 99 -1.77 -4.10 -3.59
N HIS A 100 -1.05 -4.83 -4.43
CA HIS A 100 -1.14 -6.28 -4.52
C HIS A 100 -0.35 -6.93 -3.37
N MET A 101 -1.03 -7.10 -2.24
CA MET A 101 -0.42 -7.52 -0.97
C MET A 101 0.19 -8.93 -1.00
N GLY A 102 1.39 -9.06 -0.44
CA GLY A 102 2.07 -10.34 -0.20
C GLY A 102 2.92 -10.32 1.09
N VAL A 103 3.65 -11.41 1.33
CA VAL A 103 4.54 -11.56 2.49
C VAL A 103 5.88 -12.11 2.03
N GLU A 104 6.96 -11.39 2.35
CA GLU A 104 8.33 -11.74 1.99
C GLU A 104 9.18 -11.81 3.27
N TRP A 105 8.82 -12.78 4.11
CA TRP A 105 9.39 -12.95 5.43
C TRP A 105 9.36 -14.42 5.84
N ASP A 106 10.45 -14.90 6.44
CA ASP A 106 10.51 -16.22 7.11
C ASP A 106 9.62 -16.25 8.37
N LEU A 107 8.35 -16.62 8.17
CA LEU A 107 7.35 -16.72 9.22
C LEU A 107 7.61 -17.83 10.24
N THR A 108 8.57 -18.74 10.00
CA THR A 108 8.92 -19.76 11.00
C THR A 108 9.64 -19.17 12.21
N LYS A 109 10.21 -17.97 12.04
CA LYS A 109 10.89 -17.20 13.09
C LYS A 109 9.97 -16.18 13.77
N ALA A 110 8.75 -16.01 13.27
CA ALA A 110 7.77 -15.10 13.84
C ALA A 110 7.12 -15.71 15.08
N ASP A 111 6.98 -14.93 16.15
CA ASP A 111 6.17 -15.36 17.29
C ASP A 111 4.68 -15.47 16.93
N THR A 112 3.91 -16.15 17.78
CA THR A 112 2.47 -16.34 17.55
C THR A 112 1.70 -15.01 17.53
N PRO A 113 1.88 -14.08 18.48
CA PRO A 113 1.17 -12.80 18.45
C PRO A 113 1.40 -12.01 17.15
N THR A 114 2.62 -11.97 16.63
CA THR A 114 2.94 -11.27 15.39
C THR A 114 2.27 -11.93 14.19
N ARG A 115 2.23 -13.27 14.13
CA ARG A 115 1.52 -14.01 13.07
C ARG A 115 0.02 -13.76 13.12
N GLU A 116 -0.57 -13.67 14.30
CA GLU A 116 -1.98 -13.31 14.48
C GLU A 116 -2.28 -11.88 14.02
N ARG A 117 -1.40 -10.91 14.33
CA ARG A 117 -1.53 -9.52 13.83
C ARG A 117 -1.48 -9.49 12.30
N LEU A 118 -0.48 -10.14 11.71
CA LEU A 118 -0.34 -10.25 10.26
C LEU A 118 -1.56 -10.90 9.61
N ALA A 119 -2.07 -11.99 10.18
CA ALA A 119 -3.25 -12.68 9.67
C ALA A 119 -4.50 -11.78 9.65
N ARG A 120 -4.68 -10.93 10.68
CA ARG A 120 -5.78 -9.96 10.72
C ARG A 120 -5.67 -8.92 9.60
N ILE A 121 -4.48 -8.37 9.37
CA ILE A 121 -4.29 -7.38 8.29
C ILE A 121 -4.44 -8.03 6.91
N ILE A 122 -4.00 -9.27 6.72
CA ILE A 122 -4.25 -10.02 5.47
C ILE A 122 -5.75 -10.24 5.26
N ALA A 123 -6.51 -10.57 6.31
CA ALA A 123 -7.95 -10.70 6.23
C ALA A 123 -8.61 -9.37 5.86
N LEU A 124 -8.18 -8.28 6.48
CA LEU A 124 -8.64 -6.92 6.17
C LEU A 124 -8.34 -6.53 4.72
N HIS A 125 -7.13 -6.80 4.21
CA HIS A 125 -6.81 -6.57 2.80
C HIS A 125 -7.76 -7.33 1.88
N LYS A 126 -8.09 -8.59 2.18
CA LYS A 126 -9.03 -9.38 1.36
C LYS A 126 -10.44 -8.78 1.37
N GLU A 127 -10.89 -8.27 2.52
CA GLU A 127 -12.18 -7.57 2.64
C GLU A 127 -12.20 -6.28 1.84
N LEU A 128 -11.14 -5.47 1.94
CA LEU A 128 -11.04 -4.15 1.31
C LEU A 128 -10.57 -4.20 -0.15
N ARG A 129 -10.08 -5.35 -0.63
CA ARG A 129 -9.54 -5.52 -1.99
C ARG A 129 -10.45 -4.99 -3.08
N PRO A 130 -11.78 -5.24 -3.07
CA PRO A 130 -12.66 -4.69 -4.10
C PRO A 130 -12.60 -3.16 -4.18
N LEU A 131 -12.57 -2.47 -3.03
CA LEU A 131 -12.43 -1.01 -2.99
C LEU A 131 -11.03 -0.58 -3.43
N LEU A 132 -9.98 -1.18 -2.84
CA LEU A 132 -8.58 -0.85 -3.12
C LEU A 132 -8.23 -0.94 -4.62
N HIS A 133 -8.76 -1.95 -5.31
CA HIS A 133 -8.41 -2.29 -6.70
C HIS A 133 -9.39 -1.76 -7.74
N SER A 134 -10.43 -1.02 -7.34
CA SER A 134 -11.42 -0.44 -8.27
C SER A 134 -11.76 1.02 -8.03
N GLY A 135 -11.45 1.54 -6.85
CA GLY A 135 -11.66 2.93 -6.51
C GLY A 135 -10.60 3.85 -7.10
N LEU A 136 -10.87 5.15 -7.02
CA LEU A 136 -9.96 6.22 -7.42
C LEU A 136 -8.92 6.44 -6.33
N THR A 137 -7.65 6.21 -6.65
CA THR A 137 -6.52 6.57 -5.79
C THR A 137 -6.37 8.09 -5.68
N VAL A 138 -6.23 8.58 -4.45
CA VAL A 138 -6.09 10.01 -4.13
C VAL A 138 -4.92 10.24 -3.19
N HIS A 139 -4.22 11.36 -3.40
CA HIS A 139 -3.10 11.79 -2.58
C HIS A 139 -3.36 13.21 -2.08
N ALA A 140 -3.21 13.46 -0.78
CA ALA A 140 -3.32 14.82 -0.26
C ALA A 140 -2.08 15.63 -0.67
N ASP A 141 -2.30 16.88 -1.07
CA ASP A 141 -1.23 17.85 -1.26
C ASP A 141 -0.91 18.50 0.10
N LEU A 142 0.30 18.24 0.60
CA LEU A 142 0.79 18.67 1.90
C LEU A 142 2.11 19.42 1.71
N ALA A 143 2.07 20.48 0.89
CA ALA A 143 3.23 21.25 0.44
C ALA A 143 4.24 21.72 1.53
N ASP A 144 3.83 21.73 2.80
CA ASP A 144 4.66 22.17 3.95
C ASP A 144 4.88 21.06 5.01
N ASP A 145 4.56 19.79 4.72
CA ASP A 145 4.61 18.70 5.71
C ASP A 145 5.24 17.42 5.14
N ASP A 146 6.58 17.38 5.14
CA ASP A 146 7.35 16.22 4.68
C ASP A 146 7.18 14.99 5.58
N ASN A 147 6.63 15.17 6.78
CA ASN A 147 6.52 14.12 7.80
C ASN A 147 5.15 13.43 7.80
N LEU A 148 4.19 13.90 7.01
CA LEU A 148 2.86 13.33 6.93
C LEU A 148 2.55 12.87 5.50
N ARG A 149 1.96 11.68 5.38
CA ARG A 149 1.34 11.19 4.14
C ARG A 149 -0.12 10.91 4.42
N ILE A 150 -0.99 11.45 3.56
CA ILE A 150 -2.41 11.13 3.55
C ILE A 150 -2.73 10.66 2.14
N GLU A 151 -3.13 9.40 2.05
CA GLU A 151 -3.40 8.71 0.80
C GLU A 151 -4.67 7.89 0.97
N GLY A 152 -5.39 7.66 -0.12
CA GLY A 152 -6.66 6.98 -0.03
C GLY A 152 -7.12 6.40 -1.34
N VAL A 153 -8.21 5.64 -1.24
CA VAL A 153 -8.99 5.15 -2.36
C VAL A 153 -10.45 5.49 -2.10
N VAL A 154 -11.09 6.12 -3.07
CA VAL A 154 -12.52 6.50 -3.02
C VAL A 154 -13.28 5.68 -4.04
N SER A 155 -14.39 5.07 -3.63
CA SER A 155 -15.32 4.37 -4.53
C SER A 155 -15.77 5.25 -5.71
N GLN A 156 -16.07 4.65 -6.85
CA GLN A 156 -16.43 5.40 -8.07
C GLN A 156 -17.72 6.22 -7.93
N ASP A 157 -18.63 5.83 -7.04
CA ASP A 157 -19.88 6.54 -6.72
C ASP A 157 -19.76 7.45 -5.47
N GLY A 158 -18.57 7.49 -4.86
CA GLY A 158 -18.22 8.33 -3.72
C GLY A 158 -18.95 7.98 -2.42
N THR A 159 -19.49 6.76 -2.27
CA THR A 159 -20.15 6.31 -1.03
C THR A 159 -19.16 5.87 0.04
N ASP A 160 -18.11 5.17 -0.39
CA ASP A 160 -17.12 4.53 0.47
C ASP A 160 -15.71 5.05 0.15
N ALA A 161 -14.87 5.12 1.17
CA ALA A 161 -13.47 5.46 1.02
C ALA A 161 -12.63 4.81 2.12
N LEU A 162 -11.37 4.56 1.81
CA LEU A 162 -10.35 4.16 2.77
C LEU A 162 -9.21 5.18 2.69
N PHE A 163 -8.71 5.62 3.84
CA PHE A 163 -7.55 6.51 3.93
C PHE A 163 -6.49 5.94 4.87
N GLU A 164 -5.23 6.10 4.49
CA GLU A 164 -4.07 5.96 5.36
C GLU A 164 -3.59 7.35 5.75
N ILE A 165 -3.22 7.47 7.02
CA ILE A 165 -2.54 8.64 7.57
C ILE A 165 -1.25 8.14 8.20
N ALA A 166 -0.12 8.32 7.51
CA ALA A 166 1.19 7.86 7.96
C ALA A 166 2.05 9.04 8.41
N CYS A 167 2.53 8.99 9.65
CA CYS A 167 3.56 9.91 10.15
C CYS A 167 4.94 9.30 9.93
N LEU A 168 5.71 9.88 9.01
CA LEU A 168 7.07 9.48 8.65
C LEU A 168 8.14 10.23 9.47
N GLY A 169 7.74 11.22 10.26
CA GLY A 169 8.65 11.96 11.13
C GLY A 169 7.91 12.71 12.24
N LEU A 170 8.68 13.41 13.06
CA LEU A 170 8.11 14.19 14.16
C LEU A 170 7.36 15.41 13.60
N GLN A 171 6.12 15.58 14.04
CA GLN A 171 5.31 16.75 13.71
C GLN A 171 5.76 17.97 14.54
N HIS A 172 5.79 19.15 13.92
CA HIS A 172 6.24 20.39 14.58
C HIS A 172 5.33 20.85 15.72
N SER A 173 4.07 20.42 15.73
CA SER A 173 3.06 20.82 16.70
C SER A 173 2.14 19.66 17.06
N TRP A 174 1.65 19.63 18.30
CA TRP A 174 0.63 18.70 18.77
C TRP A 174 -0.51 19.44 19.47
N PRO A 175 -1.79 19.26 19.08
CA PRO A 175 -2.24 18.44 17.94
C PRO A 175 -1.85 19.08 16.59
N CYS A 176 -1.71 18.25 15.56
CA CYS A 176 -1.51 18.73 14.19
C CYS A 176 -2.73 19.52 13.73
N ALA A 177 -2.53 20.51 12.85
CA ALA A 177 -3.64 21.19 12.22
C ALA A 177 -4.48 20.20 11.39
N PRO A 178 -5.82 20.34 11.38
CA PRO A 178 -6.68 19.47 10.58
C PRO A 178 -6.24 19.44 9.11
N ARG A 179 -6.23 18.24 8.52
CA ARG A 179 -5.91 18.03 7.11
C ARG A 179 -7.14 17.50 6.37
N PRO A 180 -7.49 18.05 5.20
CA PRO A 180 -8.61 17.54 4.41
C PRO A 180 -8.27 16.17 3.81
N LEU A 181 -9.25 15.28 3.76
CA LEU A 181 -9.16 14.03 3.00
C LEU A 181 -9.61 14.30 1.55
N PRO A 182 -8.73 14.10 0.54
CA PRO A 182 -9.06 14.39 -0.85
C PRO A 182 -10.09 13.41 -1.43
N GLY A 183 -10.85 13.85 -2.44
CA GLY A 183 -11.72 12.98 -3.23
C GLY A 183 -13.11 12.69 -2.67
N LEU A 184 -13.41 13.06 -1.41
CA LEU A 184 -14.75 12.91 -0.84
C LEU A 184 -15.75 13.95 -1.40
N ASP A 185 -17.03 13.59 -1.53
CA ASP A 185 -18.09 14.54 -1.95
C ASP A 185 -18.43 15.48 -0.77
N PRO A 186 -18.20 16.80 -0.90
CA PRO A 186 -18.42 17.75 0.20
C PRO A 186 -19.89 17.91 0.61
N ARG A 187 -20.83 17.36 -0.17
CA ARG A 187 -22.27 17.41 0.13
C ARG A 187 -22.76 16.18 0.88
N ARG A 188 -21.91 15.16 1.06
CA ARG A 188 -22.24 13.93 1.78
C ARG A 188 -21.78 13.99 3.22
N ARG A 189 -22.43 13.18 4.05
CA ARG A 189 -21.96 12.86 5.41
C ARG A 189 -21.45 11.44 5.38
N TYR A 190 -20.27 11.24 5.95
CA TYR A 190 -19.61 9.95 6.03
C TYR A 190 -19.60 9.52 7.49
N HIS A 191 -19.80 8.22 7.69
CA HIS A 191 -19.48 7.57 8.95
C HIS A 191 -18.00 7.19 8.92
N VAL A 192 -17.25 7.58 9.94
CA VAL A 192 -15.80 7.42 10.00
C VAL A 192 -15.44 6.50 11.15
N ARG A 193 -14.75 5.41 10.84
CA ARG A 193 -14.23 4.45 11.81
C ARG A 193 -12.83 3.99 11.41
N LEU A 194 -12.11 3.43 12.37
CA LEU A 194 -10.87 2.73 12.08
C LEU A 194 -11.13 1.45 11.28
N ALA A 195 -10.34 1.23 10.22
CA ALA A 195 -10.37 -0.01 9.44
C ALA A 195 -9.64 -1.16 10.15
N ALA A 196 -8.63 -0.84 10.95
CA ALA A 196 -7.91 -1.77 11.81
C ALA A 196 -7.84 -1.20 13.24
N PRO A 197 -7.85 -2.03 14.29
CA PRO A 197 -7.77 -1.54 15.67
C PRO A 197 -6.56 -0.63 15.89
N PRO A 198 -6.69 0.40 16.74
CA PRO A 198 -5.57 1.30 17.02
C PRO A 198 -4.45 0.56 17.75
N TYR A 199 -3.26 1.16 17.76
CA TYR A 199 -2.15 0.70 18.59
C TYR A 199 -2.60 0.62 20.05
N PRO A 200 -2.39 -0.51 20.75
CA PRO A 200 -2.81 -0.66 22.15
C PRO A 200 -2.22 0.40 23.08
N GLU A 201 -1.05 0.96 22.73
CA GLU A 201 -0.37 1.97 23.53
C GLU A 201 -0.83 3.41 23.24
N LEU A 202 -1.78 3.63 22.32
CA LEU A 202 -2.27 4.97 21.97
C LEU A 202 -3.02 5.60 23.15
N ARG A 203 -2.52 6.73 23.64
CA ARG A 203 -3.04 7.39 24.87
C ARG A 203 -4.05 8.52 24.62
N LEU A 204 -4.24 8.92 23.36
CA LEU A 204 -5.10 10.04 22.97
C LEU A 204 -5.99 9.61 21.79
N PRO A 205 -7.06 8.83 22.06
CA PRO A 205 -7.98 8.43 21.01
C PRO A 205 -8.79 9.63 20.52
N ALA A 206 -8.99 9.72 19.21
CA ALA A 206 -9.98 10.62 18.62
C ALA A 206 -11.33 9.92 18.59
N ALA A 207 -12.44 10.68 18.56
CA ALA A 207 -13.78 10.09 18.62
C ALA A 207 -14.06 9.06 17.50
N TRP A 208 -13.47 9.23 16.32
CA TRP A 208 -13.59 8.29 15.20
C TRP A 208 -12.79 6.98 15.39
N MET A 209 -12.00 6.87 16.46
CA MET A 209 -11.26 5.66 16.83
C MET A 209 -12.05 4.72 17.78
N GLU A 210 -13.21 5.15 18.25
CA GLU A 210 -14.13 4.29 18.99
C GLU A 210 -14.68 3.19 18.07
N ASP A 211 -15.09 2.05 18.64
CA ASP A 211 -15.54 0.87 17.87
C ASP A 211 -16.69 1.21 16.90
N ASP A 212 -17.59 2.09 17.32
CA ASP A 212 -18.75 2.54 16.54
C ASP A 212 -18.46 3.74 15.62
N GLY A 213 -17.24 4.31 15.63
CA GLY A 213 -16.88 5.48 14.82
C GLY A 213 -17.69 6.75 15.13
N VAL A 214 -17.70 7.72 14.20
CA VAL A 214 -18.46 8.99 14.25
C VAL A 214 -19.16 9.35 12.94
#